data_AF-A0A953S6Y1-F1
#
_entry.id   AF-A0A953S6Y1-F1
#
_cell.length_a   1.000
_cell.length_b   1.000
_cell.length_c   1.000
_cell.angle_alpha   90.00
_cell.angle_beta   90.00
_cell.angle_gamma   90.00
#
_symmetry.space_group_name_H-M   'P 1'
#
loop_
_entity.id
_entity.type
_entity.pdbx_description
1 polymer ?
#
loop_
_entity_poly.entity_id
_entity_poly.type
_entity_poly.pdbx_seq_one_letter_code
_entity_poly.pdbx_strand_id
1 'polypeptide(L)'
;MKYRIASLGLAAAAAIALSGLALGQTVPERFVVSGKAAEKIQDFTTINLATAQRIAEACERMDTARGGQNTIIVLDNDGNRVYMDRMDGQGYTNIVTAEMKARTALMTRQPSKATMNRVARDPNQESYEVQLGLYPVAGGLPIVVNKQMIGVVGAGGYRPNPPVWADEICVHNALLEVIGPSVPPLLQDIEPQQSGNRSNLPVPSFGTTTAPKSSLPAEFVVTGNGAAHVFDGNQIALAAAKKIGRACRDWAASRGATMSLYVIDNAGEMVHMERMDGQLSIDIRTALLKAQTALRLREPTSIRGTGLRNDPRDLPRNMNMFKFFLAAGGIPIVVDGQMIGAVGVSGVEGGQDENCAIEGLKATFGEHATLPVYGAEGAAGGPGPGERR
;
A
#
# COMPACT_ATOMS: atom_id res chain seq x y z
N MET A 1 -45.19 55.92 -10.31
CA MET A 1 -44.62 55.48 -9.02
C MET A 1 -43.34 54.71 -9.34
N LYS A 2 -42.19 55.20 -8.88
CA LYS A 2 -40.84 54.66 -9.17
C LYS A 2 -40.70 53.25 -8.57
N TYR A 3 -40.01 52.32 -9.24
CA TYR A 3 -38.78 51.66 -8.77
C TYR A 3 -38.27 50.67 -9.82
N ARG A 4 -37.01 50.87 -10.23
CA ARG A 4 -36.16 49.90 -10.93
C ARG A 4 -35.80 48.78 -9.96
N ILE A 5 -35.77 47.53 -10.41
CA ILE A 5 -34.96 46.47 -9.77
C ILE A 5 -34.03 45.91 -10.83
N ALA A 6 -32.74 46.00 -10.50
CA ALA A 6 -31.61 45.61 -11.30
C ALA A 6 -31.44 44.08 -11.32
N SER A 7 -30.95 43.60 -12.46
CA SER A 7 -30.27 42.32 -12.62
C SER A 7 -29.06 42.19 -11.70
N LEU A 8 -28.90 41.06 -11.02
CA LEU A 8 -27.60 40.53 -10.62
C LEU A 8 -27.71 39.01 -10.48
N GLY A 9 -27.07 38.30 -11.40
CA GLY A 9 -26.78 36.89 -11.25
C GLY A 9 -25.71 36.67 -10.19
N LEU A 10 -25.76 35.53 -9.53
CA LEU A 10 -24.61 34.96 -8.84
C LEU A 10 -24.59 33.47 -9.12
N ALA A 11 -23.58 33.05 -9.87
CA ALA A 11 -23.21 31.65 -10.04
C ALA A 11 -22.81 31.09 -8.67
N ALA A 12 -23.48 30.03 -8.24
CA ALA A 12 -23.08 29.27 -7.07
C ALA A 12 -21.86 28.42 -7.42
N ALA A 13 -20.66 28.97 -7.21
CA ALA A 13 -19.46 28.18 -7.04
C ALA A 13 -19.57 27.49 -5.67
N ALA A 14 -19.98 26.22 -5.66
CA ALA A 14 -19.93 25.38 -4.48
C ALA A 14 -18.46 25.14 -4.11
N ALA A 15 -17.93 25.98 -3.22
CA ALA A 15 -16.68 25.72 -2.53
C ALA A 15 -16.88 24.49 -1.64
N ILE A 16 -16.33 23.35 -2.04
CA ILE A 16 -16.19 22.19 -1.18
C ILE A 16 -15.20 22.57 -0.09
N ALA A 17 -15.71 23.06 1.04
CA ALA A 17 -14.95 23.16 2.26
C ALA A 17 -14.68 21.72 2.73
N LEU A 18 -13.47 21.21 2.50
CA LEU A 18 -12.98 20.03 3.19
C LEU A 18 -12.93 20.36 4.70
N SER A 19 -13.96 19.97 5.43
CA SER A 19 -13.99 20.01 6.88
C SER A 19 -12.95 19.02 7.42
N GLY A 20 -11.80 19.54 7.85
CA GLY A 20 -10.73 18.80 8.52
C GLY A 20 -11.07 18.33 9.95
N LEU A 21 -12.25 17.75 10.17
CA LEU A 21 -12.74 17.38 11.51
C LEU A 21 -12.16 16.06 12.07
N ALA A 22 -11.32 15.34 11.34
CA ALA A 22 -10.84 14.02 11.79
C ALA A 22 -9.46 14.01 12.47
N LEU A 23 -8.67 15.08 12.41
CA LEU A 23 -7.27 15.04 12.89
C LEU A 23 -7.11 15.14 14.42
N GLY A 24 -8.16 15.54 15.15
CA GLY A 24 -8.07 15.85 16.59
C GLY A 24 -8.67 14.81 17.53
N GLN A 25 -9.44 13.83 17.05
CA GLN A 25 -10.30 13.02 17.93
C GLN A 25 -9.54 12.08 18.89
N THR A 26 -8.24 11.89 18.71
CA THR A 26 -7.41 11.03 19.57
C THR A 26 -6.53 11.80 20.55
N VAL A 27 -6.49 13.14 20.48
CA VAL A 27 -5.66 13.99 21.35
C VAL A 27 -6.54 14.67 22.40
N PRO A 28 -6.25 14.55 23.72
CA PRO A 28 -7.03 15.22 24.74
C PRO A 28 -7.07 16.74 24.51
N GLU A 29 -8.26 17.36 24.64
CA GLU A 29 -8.53 18.76 24.27
C GLU A 29 -7.54 19.77 24.86
N ARG A 30 -7.06 19.50 26.09
CA ARG A 30 -6.02 20.32 26.76
C ARG A 30 -4.69 20.42 26.01
N PHE A 31 -4.48 19.58 25.00
CA PHE A 31 -3.29 19.56 24.14
C PHE A 31 -3.59 19.97 22.69
N VAL A 32 -4.85 20.33 22.39
CA VAL A 32 -5.26 20.76 21.05
C VAL A 32 -5.00 22.27 20.92
N VAL A 33 -4.11 22.65 20.00
CA VAL A 33 -3.92 24.04 19.61
C VAL A 33 -4.95 24.37 18.53
N SER A 34 -5.80 25.37 18.77
CA SER A 34 -6.93 25.74 17.90
C SER A 34 -6.90 27.22 17.47
N GLY A 35 -7.77 27.57 16.52
CA GLY A 35 -7.97 28.95 16.04
C GLY A 35 -6.89 29.45 15.07
N LYS A 36 -6.79 30.78 14.90
CA LYS A 36 -5.87 31.42 13.93
C LYS A 36 -4.39 31.07 14.13
N ALA A 37 -4.00 30.68 15.35
CA ALA A 37 -2.67 30.18 15.64
C ALA A 37 -2.42 28.83 14.95
N ALA A 38 -3.41 27.93 14.97
CA ALA A 38 -3.33 26.66 14.25
C ALA A 38 -3.34 26.87 12.73
N GLU A 39 -4.19 27.75 12.20
CA GLU A 39 -4.25 28.05 10.75
C GLU A 39 -2.93 28.63 10.20
N LYS A 40 -2.17 29.36 11.02
CA LYS A 40 -0.87 29.92 10.63
C LYS A 40 0.27 28.89 10.67
N ILE A 41 0.07 27.76 11.35
CA ILE A 41 1.10 26.75 11.64
C ILE A 41 0.81 25.42 10.92
N GLN A 42 -0.45 25.14 10.57
CA GLN A 42 -0.85 23.91 9.88
C GLN A 42 -0.43 23.92 8.41
N ASP A 43 0.61 23.16 8.12
CA ASP A 43 0.99 22.72 6.79
C ASP A 43 0.42 21.30 6.55
N PHE A 44 -0.32 21.09 5.46
CA PHE A 44 -0.76 19.76 5.05
C PHE A 44 0.42 19.01 4.41
N THR A 45 1.17 18.29 5.24
CA THR A 45 2.45 17.65 4.85
C THR A 45 2.31 16.24 4.29
N THR A 46 1.10 15.72 4.10
CA THR A 46 0.90 14.31 3.73
C THR A 46 -0.07 14.16 2.56
N ILE A 47 0.27 13.25 1.65
CA ILE A 47 -0.59 12.86 0.54
C ILE A 47 -1.80 12.07 1.06
N ASN A 48 -3.00 12.44 0.59
CA ASN A 48 -4.23 11.70 0.90
C ASN A 48 -4.34 10.41 0.07
N LEU A 49 -5.11 9.45 0.58
CA LEU A 49 -5.31 8.14 -0.05
C LEU A 49 -5.85 8.26 -1.48
N ALA A 50 -6.87 9.09 -1.69
CA ALA A 50 -7.53 9.25 -2.98
C ALA A 50 -6.56 9.73 -4.09
N THR A 51 -5.60 10.59 -3.73
CA THR A 51 -4.58 11.06 -4.67
C THR A 51 -3.51 10.00 -4.90
N ALA A 52 -3.04 9.33 -3.84
CA ALA A 52 -2.09 8.24 -3.95
C ALA A 52 -2.60 7.10 -4.85
N GLN A 53 -3.87 6.71 -4.67
CA GLN A 53 -4.55 5.72 -5.50
C GLN A 53 -4.63 6.15 -6.97
N ARG A 54 -5.04 7.39 -7.26
CA ARG A 54 -5.10 7.87 -8.66
C ARG A 54 -3.75 7.83 -9.35
N ILE A 55 -2.66 8.12 -8.63
CA ILE A 55 -1.29 8.02 -9.17
C ILE A 55 -0.96 6.57 -9.52
N ALA A 56 -1.21 5.64 -8.60
CA ALA A 56 -0.94 4.22 -8.85
C ALA A 56 -1.80 3.67 -10.00
N GLU A 57 -3.11 3.95 -10.02
CA GLU A 57 -4.02 3.52 -11.08
C GLU A 57 -3.62 4.09 -12.46
N ALA A 58 -3.11 5.32 -12.52
CA ALA A 58 -2.61 5.89 -13.77
C ALA A 58 -1.38 5.12 -14.28
N CYS A 59 -0.43 4.80 -13.40
CA CYS A 59 0.74 4.01 -13.77
C CYS A 59 0.36 2.59 -14.20
N GLU A 60 -0.52 1.91 -13.46
CA GLU A 60 -1.03 0.58 -13.82
C GLU A 60 -1.70 0.55 -15.19
N ARG A 61 -2.53 1.55 -15.51
CA ARG A 61 -3.17 1.66 -16.83
C ARG A 61 -2.13 1.76 -17.93
N MET A 62 -1.09 2.58 -17.74
CA MET A 62 -0.03 2.77 -18.72
C MET A 62 0.84 1.53 -18.91
N ASP A 63 1.16 0.82 -17.82
CA ASP A 63 1.90 -0.44 -17.88
C ASP A 63 1.05 -1.54 -18.54
N THR A 64 -0.22 -1.67 -18.18
CA THR A 64 -1.15 -2.64 -18.77
C THR A 64 -1.34 -2.41 -20.28
N ALA A 65 -1.48 -1.14 -20.72
CA ALA A 65 -1.60 -0.79 -22.14
C ALA A 65 -0.40 -1.23 -22.99
N ARG A 66 0.73 -1.54 -22.35
CA ARG A 66 1.97 -2.01 -22.98
C ARG A 66 2.21 -3.51 -22.75
N GLY A 67 1.26 -4.22 -22.13
CA GLY A 67 1.44 -5.61 -21.71
C GLY A 67 2.47 -5.79 -20.58
N GLY A 68 2.76 -4.71 -19.85
CA GLY A 68 3.69 -4.67 -18.74
C GLY A 68 3.02 -4.92 -17.39
N GLN A 69 3.87 -5.05 -16.37
CA GLN A 69 3.49 -5.28 -14.98
C GLN A 69 4.53 -4.59 -14.09
N ASN A 70 4.09 -4.01 -12.97
CA ASN A 70 4.93 -3.20 -12.10
C ASN A 70 4.43 -3.23 -10.65
N THR A 71 5.30 -2.87 -9.70
CA THR A 71 4.88 -2.61 -8.31
C THR A 71 4.97 -1.12 -8.06
N ILE A 72 3.87 -0.50 -7.60
CA ILE A 72 3.80 0.93 -7.33
C ILE A 72 3.62 1.14 -5.82
N ILE A 73 4.43 2.01 -5.22
CA ILE A 73 4.40 2.32 -3.79
C ILE A 73 4.38 3.84 -3.62
N VAL A 74 3.42 4.35 -2.86
CA VAL A 74 3.33 5.76 -2.46
C VAL A 74 3.59 5.86 -0.96
N LEU A 75 4.57 6.67 -0.57
CA LEU A 75 4.89 6.96 0.83
C LEU A 75 4.53 8.41 1.17
N ASP A 76 4.19 8.67 2.42
CA ASP A 76 4.11 10.02 2.97
C ASP A 76 5.52 10.57 3.31
N ASN A 77 5.56 11.80 3.81
CA ASN A 77 6.81 12.46 4.21
C ASN A 77 7.54 11.82 5.39
N ASP A 78 6.86 10.97 6.16
CA ASP A 78 7.44 10.22 7.27
C ASP A 78 7.96 8.84 6.81
N GLY A 79 7.74 8.50 5.54
CA GLY A 79 8.12 7.22 4.96
C GLY A 79 7.17 6.08 5.32
N ASN A 80 5.97 6.39 5.81
CA ASN A 80 4.90 5.42 5.93
C ASN A 80 4.27 5.20 4.56
N ARG A 81 3.92 3.95 4.27
CA ARG A 81 3.17 3.64 3.05
C ARG A 81 1.76 4.24 3.20
N VAL A 82 1.32 4.96 2.18
CA VAL A 82 -0.06 5.48 2.06
C VAL A 82 -0.87 4.56 1.15
N TYR A 83 -0.23 4.07 0.09
CA TYR A 83 -0.85 3.21 -0.91
C TYR A 83 0.19 2.31 -1.56
N MET A 84 -0.17 1.08 -1.89
CA MET A 84 0.71 0.14 -2.58
C MET A 84 -0.11 -0.84 -3.41
N ASP A 85 0.33 -1.06 -4.66
CA ASP A 85 -0.20 -2.09 -5.55
C ASP A 85 0.95 -2.93 -6.12
N ARG A 86 0.84 -4.25 -5.96
CA ARG A 86 1.68 -5.23 -6.64
C ARG A 86 0.87 -5.81 -7.80
N MET A 87 1.17 -5.41 -9.05
CA MET A 87 0.52 -6.02 -10.22
C MET A 87 0.80 -7.54 -10.28
N ASP A 88 -0.11 -8.27 -10.91
CA ASP A 88 0.03 -9.71 -11.07
C ASP A 88 1.37 -10.05 -11.76
N GLY A 89 1.95 -11.21 -11.43
CA GLY A 89 3.25 -11.64 -11.96
C GLY A 89 4.50 -10.92 -11.40
N GLN A 90 4.34 -9.93 -10.53
CA GLN A 90 5.48 -9.29 -9.84
C GLN A 90 6.02 -10.15 -8.69
N GLY A 91 7.34 -10.29 -8.62
CA GLY A 91 8.04 -10.98 -7.53
C GLY A 91 8.54 -10.04 -6.42
N TYR A 92 8.98 -10.62 -5.30
CA TYR A 92 9.44 -9.89 -4.10
C TYR A 92 10.48 -8.79 -4.39
N THR A 93 11.49 -9.05 -5.23
CA THR A 93 12.53 -8.07 -5.56
C THR A 93 11.95 -6.79 -6.14
N ASN A 94 10.89 -6.88 -6.92
CA ASN A 94 10.24 -5.73 -7.53
C ASN A 94 9.49 -4.88 -6.50
N ILE A 95 8.90 -5.52 -5.50
CA ILE A 95 8.28 -4.87 -4.34
C ILE A 95 9.32 -4.08 -3.54
N VAL A 96 10.42 -4.76 -3.18
CA VAL A 96 11.48 -4.15 -2.37
C VAL A 96 12.15 -3.00 -3.11
N THR A 97 12.46 -3.18 -4.39
CA THR A 97 13.12 -2.15 -5.18
C THR A 97 12.21 -0.94 -5.41
N ALA A 98 10.90 -1.12 -5.65
CA ALA A 98 9.94 -0.02 -5.71
C ALA A 98 9.99 0.85 -4.43
N GLU A 99 10.03 0.20 -3.27
CA GLU A 99 10.13 0.90 -1.99
C GLU A 99 11.49 1.57 -1.80
N MET A 100 12.59 0.89 -2.11
CA MET A 100 13.94 1.46 -2.00
C MET A 100 14.10 2.70 -2.88
N LYS A 101 13.50 2.69 -4.08
CA LYS A 101 13.46 3.84 -5.00
C LYS A 101 12.66 5.00 -4.40
N ALA A 102 11.46 4.74 -3.87
CA ALA A 102 10.65 5.75 -3.19
C ALA A 102 11.39 6.35 -1.98
N ARG A 103 11.98 5.49 -1.12
CA ARG A 103 12.75 5.91 0.06
C ARG A 103 14.01 6.70 -0.30
N THR A 104 14.68 6.35 -1.38
CA THR A 104 15.81 7.13 -1.91
C THR A 104 15.35 8.54 -2.26
N ALA A 105 14.20 8.67 -2.93
CA ALA A 105 13.66 9.98 -3.25
C ALA A 105 13.24 10.78 -2.00
N LEU A 106 12.74 10.09 -0.99
CA LEU A 106 12.36 10.69 0.30
C LEU A 106 13.58 11.23 1.05
N MET A 107 14.63 10.42 1.16
CA MET A 107 15.85 10.75 1.92
C MET A 107 16.67 11.84 1.23
N THR A 108 16.77 11.79 -0.10
CA THR A 108 17.57 12.75 -0.87
C THR A 108 16.80 14.01 -1.26
N ARG A 109 15.47 13.99 -1.13
CA ARG A 109 14.55 15.04 -1.63
C ARG A 109 14.70 15.29 -3.14
N GLN A 110 15.13 14.28 -3.89
CA GLN A 110 15.39 14.33 -5.34
C GLN A 110 14.88 13.05 -6.00
N PRO A 111 14.68 13.01 -7.32
CA PRO A 111 14.46 11.73 -8.03
C PRO A 111 15.57 10.72 -7.71
N SER A 112 15.25 9.43 -7.57
CA SER A 112 16.26 8.38 -7.38
C SER A 112 17.25 8.29 -8.56
N LYS A 113 16.84 8.82 -9.74
CA LYS A 113 17.69 9.09 -10.90
C LYS A 113 18.89 9.99 -10.60
N ALA A 114 18.76 10.95 -9.68
CA ALA A 114 19.87 11.83 -9.31
C ALA A 114 21.00 11.05 -8.62
N THR A 115 20.64 10.08 -7.78
CA THR A 115 21.53 9.13 -7.13
C THR A 115 22.16 8.18 -8.16
N MET A 116 21.34 7.60 -9.06
CA MET A 116 21.82 6.81 -10.20
C MET A 116 22.86 7.56 -11.06
N ASN A 117 22.59 8.83 -11.39
CA ASN A 117 23.49 9.68 -12.14
C ASN A 117 24.78 9.99 -11.37
N ARG A 118 24.76 10.00 -10.03
CA ARG A 118 25.99 10.17 -9.23
C ARG A 118 26.88 8.94 -9.35
N VAL A 119 26.31 7.74 -9.21
CA VAL A 119 27.02 6.46 -9.39
C VAL A 119 27.53 6.29 -10.80
N ALA A 120 26.75 6.70 -11.82
CA ALA A 120 27.21 6.63 -13.21
C ALA A 120 28.42 7.54 -13.49
N ARG A 121 28.61 8.65 -12.74
CA ARG A 121 29.81 9.51 -12.83
C ARG A 121 31.00 8.95 -12.07
N ASP A 122 30.78 8.38 -10.89
CA ASP A 122 31.81 7.77 -10.06
C ASP A 122 31.29 6.44 -9.48
N PRO A 123 31.57 5.31 -10.15
CA PRO A 123 31.11 4.00 -9.70
C PRO A 123 31.64 3.60 -8.30
N ASN A 124 32.69 4.25 -7.80
CA ASN A 124 33.17 3.98 -6.44
C ASN A 124 32.21 4.51 -5.36
N GLN A 125 31.30 5.43 -5.71
CA GLN A 125 30.28 5.94 -4.80
C GLN A 125 29.18 4.93 -4.49
N GLU A 126 28.96 3.92 -5.36
CA GLU A 126 27.84 2.99 -5.23
C GLU A 126 27.81 2.31 -3.85
N SER A 127 28.97 1.82 -3.40
CA SER A 127 29.10 1.19 -2.09
C SER A 127 28.72 2.12 -0.94
N TYR A 128 29.10 3.40 -1.01
CA TYR A 128 28.78 4.39 0.01
C TYR A 128 27.28 4.71 0.01
N GLU A 129 26.69 4.91 -1.16
CA GLU A 129 25.26 5.20 -1.29
C GLU A 129 24.39 4.05 -0.77
N VAL A 130 24.74 2.80 -1.14
CA VAL A 130 24.04 1.61 -0.66
C VAL A 130 24.18 1.44 0.85
N GLN A 131 25.37 1.72 1.43
CA GLN A 131 25.57 1.70 2.89
C GLN A 131 24.73 2.75 3.62
N LEU A 132 24.46 3.89 2.98
CA LEU A 132 23.55 4.92 3.48
C LEU A 132 22.07 4.57 3.26
N GLY A 133 21.77 3.38 2.73
CA GLY A 133 20.42 2.92 2.43
C GLY A 133 19.81 3.52 1.16
N LEU A 134 20.61 4.20 0.34
CA LEU A 134 20.17 4.74 -0.94
C LEU A 134 20.24 3.67 -2.02
N TYR A 135 19.33 3.74 -2.99
CA TYR A 135 19.26 2.81 -4.10
C TYR A 135 19.45 3.57 -5.42
N PRO A 136 20.62 3.46 -6.06
CA PRO A 136 21.00 4.24 -7.23
C PRO A 136 20.36 3.72 -8.53
N VAL A 137 19.04 3.54 -8.51
CA VAL A 137 18.25 3.08 -9.65
C VAL A 137 17.06 4.00 -9.85
N ALA A 138 16.81 4.38 -11.09
CA ALA A 138 15.67 5.19 -11.49
C ALA A 138 14.32 4.54 -11.17
N GLY A 139 13.35 5.36 -10.76
CA GLY A 139 11.96 4.94 -10.55
C GLY A 139 11.28 5.52 -9.31
N GLY A 140 11.99 6.28 -8.47
CA GLY A 140 11.44 7.01 -7.33
C GLY A 140 11.38 8.51 -7.60
N LEU A 141 10.21 9.13 -7.44
CA LEU A 141 9.98 10.57 -7.64
C LEU A 141 9.33 11.24 -6.41
N PRO A 142 9.75 12.46 -6.06
CA PRO A 142 9.06 13.26 -5.05
C PRO A 142 7.73 13.80 -5.55
N ILE A 143 6.74 13.87 -4.67
CA ILE A 143 5.43 14.47 -4.91
C ILE A 143 5.43 15.85 -4.26
N VAL A 144 5.52 16.90 -5.07
CA VAL A 144 5.63 18.29 -4.61
C VAL A 144 4.45 19.11 -5.12
N VAL A 145 3.71 19.72 -4.20
CA VAL A 145 2.57 20.61 -4.48
C VAL A 145 2.78 21.92 -3.74
N ASN A 146 2.60 23.06 -4.41
CA ASN A 146 2.79 24.39 -3.81
C ASN A 146 4.14 24.59 -3.09
N LYS A 147 5.23 24.05 -3.67
CA LYS A 147 6.60 24.05 -3.11
C LYS A 147 6.78 23.21 -1.85
N GLN A 148 5.78 22.43 -1.48
CA GLN A 148 5.82 21.52 -0.34
C GLN A 148 5.83 20.08 -0.85
N MET A 149 6.81 19.29 -0.41
CA MET A 149 6.78 17.85 -0.62
C MET A 149 5.67 17.28 0.27
N ILE A 150 4.79 16.46 -0.28
CA ILE A 150 3.69 15.81 0.45
C ILE A 150 3.83 14.28 0.49
N GLY A 151 4.82 13.75 -0.22
CA GLY A 151 5.13 12.32 -0.26
C GLY A 151 6.10 11.99 -1.38
N VAL A 152 6.25 10.69 -1.62
CA VAL A 152 7.07 10.13 -2.71
C VAL A 152 6.35 8.96 -3.34
N VAL A 153 6.64 8.68 -4.60
CA VAL A 153 6.15 7.50 -5.30
C VAL A 153 7.32 6.75 -5.92
N GLY A 154 7.31 5.44 -5.83
CA GLY A 154 8.28 4.54 -6.44
C GLY A 154 7.63 3.45 -7.26
N ALA A 155 8.24 3.10 -8.38
CA ALA A 155 7.88 1.95 -9.19
C ALA A 155 9.06 0.98 -9.34
N GLY A 156 8.76 -0.32 -9.35
CA GLY A 156 9.76 -1.39 -9.45
C GLY A 156 9.18 -2.61 -10.14
N GLY A 157 9.83 -3.04 -11.22
CA GLY A 157 9.50 -4.29 -11.91
C GLY A 157 9.55 -4.24 -13.43
N TYR A 158 9.68 -3.05 -14.03
CA TYR A 158 9.80 -2.92 -15.47
C TYR A 158 11.24 -3.19 -15.95
N ARG A 159 11.41 -3.97 -17.02
CA ARG A 159 12.71 -4.11 -17.68
C ARG A 159 13.04 -2.80 -18.41
N PRO A 160 14.13 -2.09 -18.07
CA PRO A 160 14.42 -0.81 -18.69
C PRO A 160 14.51 -0.95 -20.21
N ASN A 161 13.73 -0.16 -20.95
CA ASN A 161 13.97 0.11 -22.36
C ASN A 161 14.12 1.63 -22.58
N PRO A 162 15.13 2.28 -21.97
CA PRO A 162 15.29 3.72 -22.09
C PRO A 162 15.74 4.08 -23.52
N PRO A 163 15.27 5.21 -24.08
CA PRO A 163 14.41 6.21 -23.45
C PRO A 163 12.89 5.91 -23.57
N VAL A 164 12.50 4.75 -24.12
CA VAL A 164 11.12 4.44 -24.54
C VAL A 164 10.17 4.21 -23.35
N TRP A 165 10.58 3.40 -22.35
CA TRP A 165 9.80 3.16 -21.14
C TRP A 165 10.66 2.62 -19.99
N ALA A 166 10.40 3.10 -18.77
CA ALA A 166 11.06 2.71 -17.54
C ALA A 166 10.16 3.03 -16.35
N ASP A 167 10.49 2.49 -15.17
CA ASP A 167 9.75 2.74 -13.92
C ASP A 167 9.52 4.24 -13.67
N GLU A 168 10.54 5.08 -13.89
CA GLU A 168 10.43 6.54 -13.68
C GLU A 168 9.49 7.24 -14.67
N ILE A 169 9.36 6.71 -15.88
CA ILE A 169 8.48 7.27 -16.92
C ILE A 169 7.02 6.98 -16.56
N CYS A 170 6.73 5.76 -16.09
CA CYS A 170 5.39 5.42 -15.61
C CYS A 170 4.95 6.35 -14.48
N VAL A 171 5.81 6.50 -13.47
CA VAL A 171 5.55 7.36 -12.32
C VAL A 171 5.40 8.82 -12.73
N HIS A 172 6.29 9.35 -13.58
CA HIS A 172 6.22 10.74 -14.03
C HIS A 172 4.94 11.04 -14.80
N ASN A 173 4.54 10.17 -15.73
CA ASN A 173 3.32 10.36 -16.50
C ASN A 173 2.07 10.26 -15.62
N ALA A 174 2.07 9.36 -14.64
CA ALA A 174 1.02 9.28 -13.64
C ALA A 174 0.91 10.58 -12.81
N LEU A 175 2.04 11.17 -12.40
CA LEU A 175 2.05 12.46 -11.71
C LEU A 175 1.53 13.58 -12.62
N LEU A 176 1.93 13.64 -13.89
CA LEU A 176 1.41 14.63 -14.85
C LEU A 176 -0.11 14.53 -15.03
N GLU A 177 -0.65 13.31 -15.10
CA GLU A 177 -2.09 13.08 -15.23
C GLU A 177 -2.86 13.51 -13.97
N VAL A 178 -2.31 13.23 -12.78
CA VAL A 178 -3.04 13.42 -11.51
C VAL A 178 -2.84 14.81 -10.90
N ILE A 179 -1.63 15.35 -10.99
CA ILE A 179 -1.21 16.63 -10.38
C ILE A 179 -1.19 17.74 -11.43
N GLY A 180 -0.88 17.42 -12.69
CA GLY A 180 -0.88 18.38 -13.79
C GLY A 180 0.52 18.82 -14.24
N PRO A 181 0.59 19.80 -15.15
CA PRO A 181 1.82 20.19 -15.86
C PRO A 181 2.87 20.88 -14.97
N SER A 182 2.58 21.10 -13.68
CA SER A 182 3.56 21.62 -12.72
C SER A 182 4.59 20.58 -12.28
N VAL A 183 4.39 19.29 -12.63
CA VAL A 183 5.37 18.23 -12.37
C VAL A 183 6.64 18.50 -13.19
N PRO A 184 7.83 18.59 -12.55
CA PRO A 184 9.07 18.85 -13.26
C PRO A 184 9.44 17.74 -14.24
N PRO A 185 10.14 18.06 -15.34
CA PRO A 185 10.62 17.05 -16.29
C PRO A 185 11.60 16.07 -15.62
N LEU A 186 11.64 14.85 -16.14
CA LEU A 186 12.60 13.83 -15.71
C LEU A 186 14.06 14.27 -15.92
N LEU A 187 14.93 13.80 -15.02
CA LEU A 187 16.37 13.97 -15.18
C LEU A 187 16.86 13.11 -16.35
N GLN A 188 17.73 13.67 -17.17
CA GLN A 188 18.31 12.97 -18.31
C GLN A 188 19.28 11.88 -17.86
N ASP A 189 19.34 10.81 -18.66
CA ASP A 189 20.45 9.87 -18.62
C ASP A 189 21.76 10.60 -18.90
N ILE A 190 22.80 10.21 -18.17
CA ILE A 190 24.16 10.64 -18.45
C ILE A 190 24.94 9.45 -18.99
N GLU A 191 25.91 9.72 -19.87
CA GLU A 191 26.81 8.65 -20.32
C GLU A 191 27.62 8.12 -19.12
N PRO A 192 27.60 6.80 -18.87
CA PRO A 192 28.44 6.20 -17.83
C PRO A 192 29.91 6.49 -18.14
N GLN A 193 30.72 6.81 -17.12
CA GLN A 193 32.17 6.73 -17.32
C GLN A 193 32.54 5.30 -17.72
N GLN A 194 33.24 5.14 -18.84
CA GLN A 194 33.71 3.84 -19.29
C GLN A 194 34.64 3.22 -18.24
N SER A 195 34.10 2.28 -17.46
CA SER A 195 34.91 1.38 -16.66
C SER A 195 35.66 0.47 -17.63
N GLY A 196 36.99 0.56 -17.66
CA GLY A 196 37.82 -0.30 -18.51
C GLY A 196 37.46 -1.78 -18.34
N ASN A 197 37.22 -2.45 -19.48
CA ASN A 197 36.90 -3.87 -19.67
C ASN A 197 36.86 -4.74 -18.40
N ARG A 198 35.66 -4.94 -17.84
CA ARG A 198 35.40 -5.89 -16.74
C ARG A 198 34.82 -7.24 -17.17
N SER A 199 34.86 -7.63 -18.45
CA SER A 199 34.19 -8.88 -18.86
C SER A 199 34.95 -9.69 -19.90
N ASN A 200 35.88 -10.52 -19.42
CA ASN A 200 36.34 -11.73 -20.13
C ASN A 200 36.06 -13.01 -19.31
N LEU A 201 35.14 -12.95 -18.34
CA LEU A 201 34.74 -14.14 -17.59
C LEU A 201 33.70 -14.93 -18.40
N PRO A 202 33.90 -16.23 -18.64
CA PRO A 202 32.94 -17.05 -19.36
C PRO A 202 31.63 -17.16 -18.57
N VAL A 203 30.52 -16.79 -19.21
CA VAL A 203 29.16 -16.99 -18.68
C VAL A 203 28.65 -18.34 -19.21
N PRO A 204 28.33 -19.31 -18.33
CA PRO A 204 27.69 -20.55 -18.76
C PRO A 204 26.34 -20.27 -19.40
N SER A 205 26.04 -20.91 -20.53
CA SER A 205 24.70 -20.88 -21.15
C SER A 205 24.20 -22.30 -21.36
N PHE A 206 22.89 -22.49 -21.21
CA PHE A 206 22.21 -23.75 -21.45
C PHE A 206 21.25 -23.57 -22.64
N GLY A 207 21.21 -24.55 -23.54
CA GLY A 207 20.39 -24.48 -24.75
C GLY A 207 18.98 -25.02 -24.50
N THR A 208 17.95 -24.21 -24.76
CA THR A 208 16.55 -24.67 -24.77
C THR A 208 15.84 -24.15 -26.02
N THR A 209 14.94 -24.94 -26.58
CA THR A 209 14.26 -24.67 -27.87
C THR A 209 12.86 -24.10 -27.71
N THR A 210 12.36 -23.89 -26.49
CA THR A 210 10.98 -23.46 -26.23
C THR A 210 10.98 -22.19 -25.39
N ALA A 211 10.31 -21.14 -25.87
CA ALA A 211 10.14 -19.89 -25.11
C ALA A 211 9.21 -20.14 -23.91
N PRO A 212 9.67 -19.94 -22.66
CA PRO A 212 8.84 -20.14 -21.49
C PRO A 212 7.80 -19.01 -21.36
N LYS A 213 6.61 -19.33 -20.83
CA LYS A 213 5.64 -18.32 -20.34
C LYS A 213 6.05 -17.70 -19.00
N SER A 214 7.15 -18.18 -18.43
CA SER A 214 7.79 -17.68 -17.21
C SER A 214 8.92 -16.72 -17.58
N SER A 215 9.23 -15.77 -16.70
CA SER A 215 10.44 -14.95 -16.80
C SER A 215 11.72 -15.73 -16.51
N LEU A 216 11.61 -16.99 -16.08
CA LEU A 216 12.73 -17.90 -15.88
C LEU A 216 13.15 -18.57 -17.19
N PRO A 217 14.45 -18.88 -17.37
CA PRO A 217 14.92 -19.66 -18.51
C PRO A 217 14.20 -21.01 -18.62
N ALA A 218 13.98 -21.51 -19.84
CA ALA A 218 13.09 -22.68 -20.05
C ALA A 218 13.61 -23.95 -19.36
N GLU A 219 14.90 -24.03 -19.08
CA GLU A 219 15.56 -25.10 -18.35
C GLU A 219 15.12 -25.18 -16.88
N PHE A 220 14.56 -24.11 -16.31
CA PHE A 220 13.99 -24.07 -14.96
C PHE A 220 12.47 -24.26 -14.94
N VAL A 221 11.83 -24.41 -16.11
CA VAL A 221 10.37 -24.53 -16.21
C VAL A 221 9.98 -26.01 -16.24
N VAL A 222 9.39 -26.50 -15.15
CA VAL A 222 8.72 -27.80 -15.13
C VAL A 222 7.46 -27.71 -16.00
N THR A 223 7.37 -28.52 -17.05
CA THR A 223 6.24 -28.53 -18.00
C THR A 223 5.39 -29.79 -17.88
N GLY A 224 4.19 -29.78 -18.45
CA GLY A 224 3.28 -30.94 -18.51
C GLY A 224 2.48 -31.21 -17.23
N ASN A 225 1.83 -32.37 -17.16
CA ASN A 225 0.96 -32.77 -16.03
C ASN A 225 1.70 -32.82 -14.68
N GLY A 226 3.03 -32.91 -14.69
CA GLY A 226 3.85 -32.83 -13.47
C GLY A 226 3.79 -31.47 -12.77
N ALA A 227 3.60 -30.36 -13.50
CA ALA A 227 3.49 -29.03 -12.89
C ALA A 227 2.22 -28.87 -12.04
N ALA A 228 1.11 -29.49 -12.46
CA ALA A 228 -0.17 -29.46 -11.75
C ALA A 228 -0.18 -30.31 -10.46
N HIS A 229 0.80 -31.21 -10.29
CA HIS A 229 0.94 -32.04 -9.09
C HIS A 229 2.06 -31.54 -8.14
N VAL A 230 2.79 -30.49 -8.54
CA VAL A 230 3.98 -29.99 -7.81
C VAL A 230 3.80 -28.56 -7.30
N PHE A 231 2.96 -27.73 -7.94
CA PHE A 231 2.74 -26.34 -7.52
C PHE A 231 1.30 -26.11 -7.03
N ASP A 232 1.15 -25.70 -5.77
CA ASP A 232 -0.11 -25.18 -5.19
C ASP A 232 0.04 -23.65 -4.97
N GLY A 233 0.34 -22.94 -6.06
CA GLY A 233 0.67 -21.52 -6.05
C GLY A 233 -0.57 -20.63 -6.03
N ASN A 234 -1.39 -20.70 -4.98
CA ASN A 234 -2.59 -19.86 -4.89
C ASN A 234 -2.25 -18.53 -4.22
N GLN A 235 -2.03 -17.49 -5.02
CA GLN A 235 -1.88 -16.11 -4.55
C GLN A 235 -3.13 -15.31 -4.87
N ILE A 236 -3.52 -14.40 -3.98
CA ILE A 236 -4.57 -13.44 -4.28
C ILE A 236 -4.17 -12.49 -5.42
N ALA A 237 -5.04 -12.38 -6.42
CA ALA A 237 -4.86 -11.43 -7.53
C ALA A 237 -5.08 -9.98 -7.05
N LEU A 238 -4.35 -9.03 -7.65
CA LEU A 238 -4.46 -7.62 -7.29
C LEU A 238 -5.91 -7.10 -7.40
N ALA A 239 -6.61 -7.50 -8.46
CA ALA A 239 -8.00 -7.09 -8.68
C ALA A 239 -8.94 -7.51 -7.54
N ALA A 240 -8.77 -8.71 -6.98
CA ALA A 240 -9.54 -9.17 -5.83
C ALA A 240 -9.14 -8.42 -4.56
N ALA A 241 -7.84 -8.19 -4.34
CA ALA A 241 -7.34 -7.43 -3.20
C ALA A 241 -7.89 -5.98 -3.17
N LYS A 242 -7.93 -5.30 -4.33
CA LYS A 242 -8.54 -3.97 -4.48
C LYS A 242 -10.04 -3.96 -4.21
N LYS A 243 -10.74 -5.02 -4.60
CA LYS A 243 -12.18 -5.15 -4.35
C LYS A 243 -12.47 -5.29 -2.85
N ILE A 244 -11.65 -6.06 -2.13
CA ILE A 244 -11.71 -6.14 -0.65
C ILE A 244 -11.47 -4.77 -0.04
N GLY A 245 -10.37 -4.10 -0.44
CA GLY A 245 -10.00 -2.76 0.04
C GLY A 245 -11.14 -1.76 -0.14
N ARG A 246 -11.68 -1.67 -1.36
CA ARG A 246 -12.78 -0.76 -1.71
C ARG A 246 -14.04 -1.01 -0.89
N ALA A 247 -14.48 -2.25 -0.77
CA ALA A 247 -15.68 -2.57 -0.01
C ALA A 247 -15.53 -2.26 1.49
N CYS A 248 -14.36 -2.56 2.09
CA CYS A 248 -14.07 -2.17 3.48
C CYS A 248 -14.01 -0.64 3.63
N ARG A 249 -13.36 0.08 2.70
CA ARG A 249 -13.30 1.54 2.70
C ARG A 249 -14.68 2.18 2.66
N ASP A 250 -15.53 1.72 1.74
CA ASP A 250 -16.89 2.25 1.56
C ASP A 250 -17.75 1.93 2.80
N TRP A 251 -17.57 0.75 3.38
CA TRP A 251 -18.24 0.34 4.62
C TRP A 251 -17.84 1.21 5.81
N ALA A 252 -16.55 1.48 6.00
CA ALA A 252 -16.05 2.36 7.07
C ALA A 252 -16.54 3.79 6.87
N ALA A 253 -16.42 4.32 5.66
CA ALA A 253 -16.87 5.67 5.31
C ALA A 253 -18.37 5.88 5.54
N SER A 254 -19.21 4.88 5.24
CA SER A 254 -20.67 4.95 5.49
C SER A 254 -21.04 5.09 6.97
N ARG A 255 -20.10 4.85 7.88
CA ARG A 255 -20.25 4.95 9.34
C ARG A 255 -19.49 6.15 9.93
N GLY A 256 -18.92 7.00 9.09
CA GLY A 256 -18.08 8.11 9.53
C GLY A 256 -16.72 7.66 10.09
N ALA A 257 -16.33 6.40 9.89
CA ALA A 257 -15.06 5.85 10.34
C ALA A 257 -14.00 5.88 9.24
N THR A 258 -12.73 5.78 9.63
CA THR A 258 -11.58 5.61 8.73
C THR A 258 -10.85 4.31 9.06
N MET A 259 -10.00 3.79 8.16
CA MET A 259 -9.28 2.54 8.38
C MET A 259 -7.92 2.47 7.69
N SER A 260 -7.07 1.61 8.22
CA SER A 260 -5.86 1.09 7.56
C SER A 260 -6.06 -0.39 7.24
N LEU A 261 -5.75 -0.80 6.02
CA LEU A 261 -5.98 -2.17 5.53
C LEU A 261 -4.76 -2.70 4.79
N TYR A 262 -4.41 -3.94 5.07
CA TYR A 262 -3.39 -4.72 4.36
C TYR A 262 -4.01 -6.00 3.81
N VAL A 263 -3.72 -6.30 2.55
CA VAL A 263 -3.93 -7.63 1.95
C VAL A 263 -2.56 -8.20 1.60
N ILE A 264 -2.26 -9.37 2.16
CA ILE A 264 -1.04 -10.13 1.89
C ILE A 264 -1.38 -11.44 1.20
N ASP A 265 -0.42 -11.93 0.42
CA ASP A 265 -0.48 -13.20 -0.30
C ASP A 265 -0.15 -14.39 0.62
N ASN A 266 -0.17 -15.62 0.09
CA ASN A 266 0.07 -16.82 0.88
C ASN A 266 1.53 -16.97 1.36
N ALA A 267 2.46 -16.24 0.73
CA ALA A 267 3.87 -16.15 1.13
C ALA A 267 4.09 -15.09 2.21
N GLY A 268 3.07 -14.29 2.50
CA GLY A 268 3.11 -13.21 3.48
C GLY A 268 3.58 -11.88 2.91
N GLU A 269 3.65 -11.76 1.59
CA GLU A 269 4.03 -10.54 0.90
C GLU A 269 2.82 -9.67 0.61
N MET A 270 2.99 -8.35 0.66
CA MET A 270 1.87 -7.43 0.43
C MET A 270 1.45 -7.44 -1.04
N VAL A 271 0.14 -7.51 -1.24
CA VAL A 271 -0.49 -7.36 -2.56
C VAL A 271 -1.11 -5.99 -2.70
N HIS A 272 -1.78 -5.52 -1.65
CA HIS A 272 -2.49 -4.27 -1.65
C HIS A 272 -2.53 -3.67 -0.24
N MET A 273 -2.42 -2.34 -0.14
CA MET A 273 -2.52 -1.64 1.13
C MET A 273 -3.17 -0.27 0.95
N GLU A 274 -4.06 0.08 1.87
CA GLU A 274 -4.69 1.39 1.95
C GLU A 274 -4.57 1.96 3.36
N ARG A 275 -4.25 3.27 3.44
CA ARG A 275 -4.37 4.05 4.67
C ARG A 275 -5.30 5.23 4.42
N MET A 276 -6.50 5.21 5.00
CA MET A 276 -7.42 6.35 4.92
C MET A 276 -6.89 7.57 5.68
N ASP A 277 -7.38 8.75 5.32
CA ASP A 277 -7.01 10.00 5.96
C ASP A 277 -7.37 9.98 7.46
N GLY A 278 -6.53 10.60 8.30
CA GLY A 278 -6.72 10.64 9.76
C GLY A 278 -6.24 9.41 10.54
N GLN A 279 -5.79 8.35 9.86
CA GLN A 279 -5.26 7.15 10.53
C GLN A 279 -3.88 7.39 11.17
N LEU A 280 -3.66 6.81 12.36
CA LEU A 280 -2.40 6.91 13.09
C LEU A 280 -1.41 5.84 12.63
N SER A 281 -0.11 6.08 12.81
CA SER A 281 0.95 5.11 12.44
C SER A 281 0.78 3.75 13.13
N ILE A 282 0.19 3.71 14.32
CA ILE A 282 -0.10 2.46 15.03
C ILE A 282 -1.15 1.62 14.31
N ASP A 283 -2.14 2.23 13.67
CA ASP A 283 -3.21 1.53 12.95
C ASP A 283 -2.64 0.86 11.70
N ILE A 284 -1.78 1.57 10.96
CA ILE A 284 -1.03 1.03 9.82
C ILE A 284 -0.26 -0.24 10.23
N ARG A 285 0.52 -0.15 11.33
CA ARG A 285 1.37 -1.26 11.77
C ARG A 285 0.57 -2.45 12.27
N THR A 286 -0.49 -2.18 13.02
CA THR A 286 -1.33 -3.23 13.60
C THR A 286 -2.18 -3.93 12.54
N ALA A 287 -2.62 -3.23 11.49
CA ALA A 287 -3.30 -3.85 10.34
C ALA A 287 -2.40 -4.90 9.66
N LEU A 288 -1.13 -4.58 9.39
CA LEU A 288 -0.17 -5.55 8.85
C LEU A 288 0.07 -6.72 9.82
N LEU A 289 0.27 -6.45 11.11
CA LEU A 289 0.47 -7.50 12.11
C LEU A 289 -0.73 -8.44 12.21
N LYS A 290 -1.95 -7.92 12.11
CA LYS A 290 -3.19 -8.73 12.08
C LYS A 290 -3.22 -9.63 10.85
N ALA A 291 -2.92 -9.11 9.66
CA ALA A 291 -2.84 -9.91 8.43
C ALA A 291 -1.80 -11.03 8.56
N GLN A 292 -0.58 -10.69 9.00
CA GLN A 292 0.51 -11.66 9.20
C GLN A 292 0.17 -12.72 10.25
N THR A 293 -0.52 -12.32 11.32
CA THR A 293 -0.96 -13.24 12.37
C THR A 293 -2.00 -14.21 11.83
N ALA A 294 -3.02 -13.71 11.13
CA ALA A 294 -4.05 -14.53 10.52
C ALA A 294 -3.47 -15.53 9.52
N LEU A 295 -2.52 -15.09 8.67
CA LEU A 295 -1.83 -15.97 7.74
C LEU A 295 -1.03 -17.08 8.44
N ARG A 296 -0.25 -16.72 9.47
CA ARG A 296 0.63 -17.68 10.17
C ARG A 296 -0.14 -18.67 11.03
N LEU A 297 -1.16 -18.22 11.73
CA LEU A 297 -2.00 -19.09 12.57
C LEU A 297 -3.05 -19.84 11.75
N ARG A 298 -3.29 -19.39 10.50
CA ARG A 298 -4.33 -19.90 9.60
C ARG A 298 -5.73 -19.84 10.21
N GLU A 299 -5.98 -18.81 11.01
CA GLU A 299 -7.27 -18.55 11.65
C GLU A 299 -7.47 -17.05 11.87
N PRO A 300 -8.71 -16.56 12.00
CA PRO A 300 -8.98 -15.19 12.40
C PRO A 300 -8.30 -14.84 13.74
N THR A 301 -7.70 -13.65 13.79
CA THR A 301 -7.06 -13.10 15.00
C THR A 301 -7.97 -13.06 16.22
N SER A 302 -9.27 -12.81 16.01
CA SER A 302 -10.34 -12.83 17.01
C SER A 302 -10.56 -14.19 17.67
N ILE A 303 -10.48 -15.28 16.90
CA ILE A 303 -10.65 -16.65 17.41
C ILE A 303 -9.52 -16.96 18.39
N ARG A 304 -8.27 -16.74 17.97
CA ARG A 304 -7.11 -16.93 18.86
C ARG A 304 -7.18 -16.02 20.09
N GLY A 305 -7.50 -14.75 19.90
CA GLY A 305 -7.60 -13.77 20.98
C GLY A 305 -8.70 -14.10 21.99
N THR A 306 -9.80 -14.71 21.55
CA THR A 306 -10.89 -15.18 22.42
C THR A 306 -10.49 -16.45 23.17
N GLY A 307 -9.84 -17.41 22.49
CA GLY A 307 -9.31 -18.63 23.12
C GLY A 307 -8.39 -18.33 24.31
N LEU A 308 -7.44 -17.40 24.15
CA LEU A 308 -6.54 -16.97 25.24
C LEU A 308 -7.25 -16.30 26.41
N ARG A 309 -8.34 -15.55 26.15
CA ARG A 309 -9.13 -14.94 27.23
C ARG A 309 -9.89 -15.99 28.03
N ASN A 310 -10.29 -17.08 27.37
CA ASN A 310 -11.09 -18.15 27.97
C ASN A 310 -10.23 -19.25 28.62
N ASP A 311 -8.95 -19.38 28.28
CA ASP A 311 -8.01 -20.28 28.95
C ASP A 311 -6.84 -19.50 29.60
N PRO A 312 -6.91 -19.22 30.91
CA PRO A 312 -5.86 -18.49 31.63
C PRO A 312 -4.49 -19.18 31.65
N ARG A 313 -4.41 -20.46 31.24
CA ARG A 313 -3.15 -21.21 31.16
C ARG A 313 -2.39 -20.93 29.86
N ASP A 314 -3.08 -20.45 28.82
CA ASP A 314 -2.46 -20.08 27.57
C ASP A 314 -1.85 -18.68 27.73
N LEU A 315 -0.52 -18.61 27.85
CA LEU A 315 0.19 -17.40 28.26
C LEU A 315 0.21 -16.36 27.12
N PRO A 316 -0.41 -15.17 27.25
CA PRO A 316 -0.37 -14.12 26.24
C PRO A 316 1.06 -13.67 25.91
N ARG A 317 2.00 -13.83 26.86
CA ARG A 317 3.43 -13.52 26.67
C ARG A 317 4.07 -14.34 25.56
N ASN A 318 3.75 -15.62 25.42
CA ASN A 318 4.37 -16.47 24.41
C ASN A 318 3.95 -16.02 23.01
N MET A 319 2.67 -15.70 22.80
CA MET A 319 2.18 -15.23 21.51
C MET A 319 2.73 -13.85 21.12
N ASN A 320 2.84 -12.93 22.09
CA ASN A 320 3.48 -11.64 21.86
C ASN A 320 4.98 -11.78 21.51
N MET A 321 5.69 -12.76 22.09
CA MET A 321 7.09 -13.04 21.77
C MET A 321 7.29 -13.48 20.31
N PHE A 322 6.31 -14.17 19.72
CA PHE A 322 6.30 -14.55 18.30
C PHE A 322 5.73 -13.44 17.38
N LYS A 323 5.52 -12.23 17.91
CA LYS A 323 4.97 -11.07 17.21
C LYS A 323 3.56 -11.30 16.65
N PHE A 324 2.76 -12.15 17.29
CA PHE A 324 1.34 -12.26 16.96
C PHE A 324 0.56 -11.09 17.55
N PHE A 325 -0.40 -10.59 16.78
CA PHE A 325 -1.31 -9.53 17.19
C PHE A 325 -2.75 -10.04 17.15
N LEU A 326 -3.32 -10.20 18.34
CA LEU A 326 -4.52 -11.02 18.56
C LEU A 326 -5.80 -10.21 18.74
N ALA A 327 -5.75 -8.91 18.47
CA ALA A 327 -6.94 -8.09 18.37
C ALA A 327 -7.66 -8.39 17.05
N ALA A 328 -8.99 -8.44 17.10
CA ALA A 328 -9.85 -8.72 15.95
C ALA A 328 -9.56 -7.78 14.77
N GLY A 329 -9.65 -8.30 13.54
CA GLY A 329 -9.41 -7.54 12.32
C GLY A 329 -8.48 -8.21 11.31
N GLY A 330 -7.79 -9.29 11.70
CA GLY A 330 -7.05 -10.17 10.78
C GLY A 330 -7.84 -11.42 10.44
N ILE A 331 -8.05 -11.69 9.14
CA ILE A 331 -8.82 -12.84 8.62
C ILE A 331 -8.02 -13.52 7.48
N PRO A 332 -7.82 -14.85 7.50
CA PRO A 332 -7.27 -15.57 6.35
C PRO A 332 -8.22 -15.51 5.16
N ILE A 333 -7.68 -15.40 3.94
CA ILE A 333 -8.46 -15.43 2.71
C ILE A 333 -8.42 -16.87 2.19
N VAL A 334 -9.52 -17.59 2.36
CA VAL A 334 -9.68 -18.98 1.91
C VAL A 334 -10.80 -19.03 0.88
N VAL A 335 -10.47 -19.49 -0.32
CA VAL A 335 -11.39 -19.64 -1.46
C VAL A 335 -11.37 -21.10 -1.89
N ASP A 336 -12.53 -21.74 -1.95
CA ASP A 336 -12.68 -23.15 -2.34
C ASP A 336 -11.73 -24.11 -1.58
N GLY A 337 -11.52 -23.84 -0.29
CA GLY A 337 -10.65 -24.64 0.59
C GLY A 337 -9.15 -24.34 0.49
N GLN A 338 -8.73 -23.44 -0.41
CA GLN A 338 -7.34 -23.03 -0.57
C GLN A 338 -7.10 -21.66 0.06
N MET A 339 -6.08 -21.56 0.93
CA MET A 339 -5.66 -20.28 1.51
C MET A 339 -4.80 -19.52 0.50
N ILE A 340 -5.31 -18.37 0.04
CA ILE A 340 -4.69 -17.55 -1.01
C ILE A 340 -4.02 -16.28 -0.46
N GLY A 341 -4.13 -16.04 0.86
CA GLY A 341 -3.57 -14.88 1.53
C GLY A 341 -4.25 -14.59 2.86
N ALA A 342 -4.11 -13.35 3.33
CA ALA A 342 -4.80 -12.82 4.52
C ALA A 342 -5.11 -11.32 4.36
N VAL A 343 -6.18 -10.87 5.01
CA VAL A 343 -6.50 -9.44 5.16
C VAL A 343 -6.34 -9.04 6.62
N GLY A 344 -5.89 -7.82 6.86
CA GLY A 344 -5.80 -7.20 8.18
C GLY A 344 -6.27 -5.75 8.15
N VAL A 345 -7.19 -5.41 9.04
CA VAL A 345 -7.77 -4.06 9.18
C VAL A 345 -7.49 -3.52 10.58
N SER A 346 -7.24 -2.22 10.68
CA SER A 346 -7.08 -1.52 11.95
C SER A 346 -7.55 -0.08 11.88
N GLY A 347 -7.87 0.50 13.03
CA GLY A 347 -8.23 1.90 13.17
C GLY A 347 -9.68 2.22 12.86
N VAL A 348 -10.55 1.22 12.65
CA VAL A 348 -12.00 1.42 12.57
C VAL A 348 -12.54 1.72 13.96
N GLU A 349 -13.25 2.84 14.09
CA GLU A 349 -13.85 3.24 15.36
C GLU A 349 -14.78 2.16 15.94
N GLY A 350 -14.75 2.00 17.26
CA GLY A 350 -15.56 1.00 17.97
C GLY A 350 -15.05 -0.44 17.86
N GLY A 351 -13.82 -0.66 17.35
CA GLY A 351 -13.21 -2.00 17.27
C GLY A 351 -13.82 -2.88 16.19
N GLN A 352 -14.45 -2.27 15.18
CA GLN A 352 -15.16 -2.95 14.10
C GLN A 352 -14.26 -3.33 12.91
N ASP A 353 -12.95 -3.44 13.16
CA ASP A 353 -11.93 -3.78 12.17
C ASP A 353 -12.29 -5.08 11.43
N GLU A 354 -12.75 -6.08 12.18
CA GLU A 354 -13.10 -7.38 11.63
C GLU A 354 -14.37 -7.35 10.78
N ASN A 355 -15.36 -6.54 11.17
CA ASN A 355 -16.56 -6.33 10.38
C ASN A 355 -16.22 -5.71 9.01
N CYS A 356 -15.32 -4.73 8.99
CA CYS A 356 -14.83 -4.15 7.74
C CYS A 356 -14.16 -5.20 6.84
N ALA A 357 -13.29 -6.05 7.42
CA ALA A 357 -12.65 -7.14 6.70
C ALA A 357 -13.68 -8.15 6.15
N ILE A 358 -14.67 -8.55 6.96
CA ILE A 358 -15.75 -9.46 6.57
C ILE A 358 -16.55 -8.90 5.39
N GLU A 359 -16.97 -7.64 5.46
CA GLU A 359 -17.75 -7.02 4.38
C GLU A 359 -16.92 -6.87 3.10
N GLY A 360 -15.62 -6.58 3.24
CA GLY A 360 -14.66 -6.61 2.13
C GLY A 360 -14.59 -7.98 1.43
N LEU A 361 -14.49 -9.04 2.22
CA LEU A 361 -14.44 -10.42 1.71
C LEU A 361 -15.78 -10.86 1.09
N LYS A 362 -16.92 -10.58 1.74
CA LYS A 362 -18.26 -10.86 1.21
C LYS A 362 -18.50 -10.18 -0.13
N ALA A 363 -18.19 -8.88 -0.23
CA ALA A 363 -18.35 -8.15 -1.48
C ALA A 363 -17.48 -8.74 -2.60
N THR A 364 -16.32 -9.29 -2.26
CA THR A 364 -15.36 -9.82 -3.23
C THR A 364 -15.73 -11.22 -3.70
N PHE A 365 -16.04 -12.13 -2.77
CA PHE A 365 -16.16 -13.57 -3.02
C PHE A 365 -17.56 -14.15 -2.74
N GLY A 366 -18.48 -13.40 -2.11
CA GLY A 366 -19.81 -13.90 -1.75
C GLY A 366 -19.74 -15.16 -0.86
N GLU A 367 -20.53 -16.18 -1.21
CA GLU A 367 -20.58 -17.48 -0.51
C GLU A 367 -19.33 -18.35 -0.74
N HIS A 368 -18.42 -17.96 -1.63
CA HIS A 368 -17.22 -18.74 -1.98
C HIS A 368 -16.03 -18.54 -1.03
N ALA A 369 -16.15 -17.61 -0.07
CA ALA A 369 -15.13 -17.38 0.96
C ALA A 369 -15.56 -17.95 2.31
N THR A 370 -14.63 -18.60 3.00
CA THR A 370 -14.84 -19.01 4.39
C THR A 370 -14.71 -17.80 5.31
N LEU A 371 -15.79 -17.46 6.03
CA LEU A 371 -15.84 -16.33 6.94
C LEU A 371 -16.09 -16.78 8.39
N PRO A 372 -15.57 -16.06 9.40
CA PRO A 372 -15.92 -16.34 10.78
C PRO A 372 -17.42 -16.10 11.02
N VAL A 373 -18.05 -17.02 11.75
CA VAL A 373 -19.44 -16.91 12.19
C VAL A 373 -19.46 -16.69 13.70
N TYR A 374 -20.07 -15.60 14.14
CA TYR A 374 -20.25 -15.29 15.56
C TYR A 374 -21.66 -15.67 15.99
N GLY A 375 -21.79 -16.41 17.10
CA GLY A 375 -23.07 -16.71 17.72
C GLY A 375 -23.77 -15.44 18.23
N ALA A 376 -25.10 -15.44 18.27
CA ALA A 376 -25.93 -14.26 18.53
C ALA A 376 -25.77 -13.59 19.92
N GLU A 377 -24.96 -14.15 20.82
CA GLU A 377 -24.89 -13.73 22.24
C GLU A 377 -23.83 -12.66 22.58
N GLY A 378 -23.16 -12.06 21.58
CA GLY A 378 -22.12 -11.05 21.82
C GLY A 378 -22.56 -9.57 21.72
N ALA A 379 -23.76 -9.29 21.22
CA ALA A 379 -24.17 -7.93 20.83
C ALA A 379 -25.08 -7.19 21.84
N ALA A 380 -25.40 -7.79 22.99
CA ALA A 380 -26.26 -7.17 24.00
C ALA A 380 -25.79 -7.54 25.41
N GLY A 381 -24.90 -6.74 26.00
CA GLY A 381 -24.37 -7.02 27.33
C GLY A 381 -23.68 -5.83 28.00
N GLY A 382 -24.18 -4.61 27.76
CA GLY A 382 -23.86 -3.50 28.66
C GLY A 382 -24.61 -3.68 29.99
N PRO A 383 -23.97 -3.44 31.15
CA PRO A 383 -24.66 -3.54 32.43
C PRO A 383 -25.78 -2.48 32.47
N GLY A 384 -27.02 -2.93 32.67
CA GLY A 384 -28.16 -2.05 32.86
C GLY A 384 -27.96 -1.12 34.08
N PRO A 385 -28.53 0.09 34.06
CA PRO A 385 -28.38 1.04 35.16
C PRO A 385 -28.99 0.44 36.42
N GLY A 386 -28.26 0.57 37.53
CA GLY A 386 -28.48 -0.22 38.74
C GLY A 386 -29.88 -0.09 39.34
N GLU A 387 -30.39 -1.22 39.79
CA GLU A 387 -31.37 -1.25 40.88
C GLU A 387 -30.61 -1.16 42.20
N ARG A 388 -30.81 -0.03 42.87
CA ARG A 388 -30.47 0.13 44.29
C ARG A 388 -31.26 -0.90 45.09
N ARG A 389 -30.57 -1.71 45.89
CA ARG A 389 -30.98 -2.03 47.25
C ARG A 389 -29.76 -2.06 48.16
#